data_AF-A0A7V9LGC7-F1
#
_entry.id   AF-A0A7V9LGC7-F1
#
_cell.length_a   1.000
_cell.length_b   1.000
_cell.length_c   1.000
_cell.angle_alpha   90.00
_cell.angle_beta   90.00
_cell.angle_gamma   90.00
#
_symmetry.space_group_name_H-M   'P 1'
#
loop_
_entity.id
_entity.type
_entity.pdbx_description
1 polymer ?
#
loop_
_entity_poly.entity_id
_entity_poly.type
_entity_poly.pdbx_seq_one_letter_code
_entity_poly.pdbx_strand_id
1 'polypeptide(L)'
;MTERPLTIVSNRGPAEFGLDEGGIRTVRRGGGGLVTALSGLVSHRKALWIASAMSEEDVAVASSAAGEPVEIELDGVSYDVCLVASDSVAYDRFYNVIANPILWFIQHYLWDLSNAPDIRRTEVEAWESGYKVVNSDIAAQVVKSIEGQTDPVVMLHDYHLYTAPGQIRAQRPDAFLQFFVHIPWSQPDSWRVLPNSWREEIYTSMLANDIIGFHTTAYCRNFLQCCRELMELEVDWERGAVIHGDREIWVRAYPLSIDADRMFRAAESE
;
A
#
# COMPACT_ATOMS: atom_id res chain seq x y z
N MET A 1 -27.34 -11.39 0.82
CA MET A 1 -26.60 -10.14 0.55
C MET A 1 -25.49 -10.53 -0.42
N THR A 2 -25.49 -9.96 -1.62
CA THR A 2 -24.39 -10.12 -2.57
C THR A 2 -23.12 -9.62 -1.90
N GLU A 3 -22.08 -10.44 -1.89
CA GLU A 3 -20.80 -10.11 -1.29
C GLU A 3 -20.22 -8.88 -2.00
N ARG A 4 -19.80 -7.85 -1.24
CA ARG A 4 -19.26 -6.63 -1.85
C ARG A 4 -18.04 -7.00 -2.70
N PRO A 5 -17.77 -6.36 -3.85
CA PRO A 5 -16.50 -6.53 -4.52
C PRO A 5 -15.34 -6.10 -3.62
N LEU A 6 -14.23 -6.84 -3.66
CA LEU A 6 -13.03 -6.57 -2.88
C LEU A 6 -11.83 -6.41 -3.80
N THR A 7 -11.15 -5.29 -3.67
CA THR A 7 -9.88 -4.99 -4.33
C THR A 7 -8.79 -4.82 -3.27
N ILE A 8 -7.73 -5.62 -3.36
CA ILE A 8 -6.52 -5.51 -2.55
C ILE A 8 -5.48 -4.78 -3.37
N VAL A 9 -4.78 -3.81 -2.79
CA VAL A 9 -3.79 -2.97 -3.48
C VAL A 9 -2.50 -2.93 -2.68
N SER A 10 -1.38 -3.27 -3.30
CA SER A 10 -0.05 -3.24 -2.66
C SER A 10 1.05 -3.01 -3.69
N ASN A 11 2.24 -2.60 -3.27
CA ASN A 11 3.36 -2.50 -4.23
C ASN A 11 3.76 -3.87 -4.80
N ARG A 12 3.82 -4.90 -3.95
CA ARG A 12 4.15 -6.28 -4.35
C ARG A 12 2.89 -7.12 -4.45
N GLY A 13 2.72 -7.84 -5.55
CA GLY A 13 1.63 -8.79 -5.76
C GLY A 13 1.88 -10.15 -5.09
N PRO A 14 0.91 -11.07 -5.17
CA PRO A 14 1.06 -12.43 -4.69
C PRO A 14 2.00 -13.28 -5.57
N ALA A 15 2.26 -12.84 -6.80
CA ALA A 15 3.20 -13.44 -7.74
C ALA A 15 4.27 -12.47 -8.20
N GLU A 16 5.43 -13.02 -8.54
CA GLU A 16 6.47 -12.40 -9.35
C GLU A 16 6.68 -13.26 -10.60
N PHE A 17 6.68 -12.62 -11.77
CA PHE A 17 6.92 -13.30 -13.03
C PHE A 17 8.40 -13.22 -13.41
N GLY A 18 8.90 -14.28 -14.04
CA GLY A 18 10.26 -14.35 -14.56
C GLY A 18 10.38 -15.31 -15.73
N LEU A 19 11.58 -15.48 -16.25
CA LEU A 19 11.90 -16.43 -17.32
C LEU A 19 12.85 -17.50 -16.79
N ASP A 20 12.66 -18.75 -17.22
CA ASP A 20 13.66 -19.81 -17.00
C ASP A 20 14.80 -19.75 -18.02
N GLU A 21 15.78 -20.65 -17.92
CA GLU A 21 16.93 -20.74 -18.84
C GLU A 21 16.51 -20.99 -20.30
N GLY A 22 15.31 -21.52 -20.53
CA GLY A 22 14.72 -21.75 -21.85
C GLY A 22 13.91 -20.57 -22.39
N GLY A 23 13.78 -19.47 -21.63
CA GLY A 23 12.95 -18.33 -21.99
C GLY A 23 11.45 -18.56 -21.79
N ILE A 24 11.06 -19.58 -21.03
CA ILE A 24 9.65 -19.86 -20.71
C ILE A 24 9.27 -19.06 -19.45
N ARG A 25 8.09 -18.44 -19.49
CA ARG A 25 7.53 -17.70 -18.36
C ARG A 25 7.31 -18.64 -17.17
N THR A 26 7.86 -18.25 -16.04
CA THR A 26 7.66 -18.87 -14.73
C THR A 26 6.96 -17.90 -13.80
N VAL A 27 6.17 -18.46 -12.89
CA VAL A 27 5.47 -17.71 -11.85
C VAL A 27 5.99 -18.21 -10.51
N ARG A 28 6.45 -17.29 -9.67
CA ARG A 28 6.88 -17.60 -8.31
C ARG A 28 6.04 -16.81 -7.34
N ARG A 29 5.89 -17.34 -6.13
CA ARG A 29 5.21 -16.62 -5.05
C ARG A 29 5.98 -15.35 -4.71
N GLY A 30 5.27 -14.22 -4.68
CA GLY A 30 5.82 -12.93 -4.26
C GLY A 30 6.33 -13.00 -2.83
N GLY A 31 7.52 -12.45 -2.60
CA GLY A 31 8.17 -12.48 -1.30
C GLY A 31 7.50 -11.53 -0.29
N GLY A 32 7.24 -12.01 0.92
CA GLY A 32 6.92 -11.15 2.07
C GLY A 32 5.76 -11.61 2.95
N GLY A 33 5.70 -11.06 4.17
CA GLY A 33 4.66 -11.36 5.16
C GLY A 33 3.25 -10.97 4.72
N LEU A 34 3.11 -9.96 3.85
CA LEU A 34 1.81 -9.47 3.36
C LEU A 34 1.04 -10.51 2.55
N VAL A 35 1.70 -11.14 1.57
CA VAL A 35 1.07 -12.15 0.70
C VAL A 35 0.62 -13.34 1.54
N THR A 36 1.42 -13.75 2.52
CA THR A 36 1.07 -14.82 3.46
C THR A 36 -0.07 -14.44 4.39
N ALA A 37 -0.09 -13.20 4.90
CA ALA A 37 -1.16 -12.70 5.73
C ALA A 37 -2.51 -12.66 5.00
N LEU A 38 -2.50 -12.29 3.71
CA LEU A 38 -3.72 -12.09 2.93
C LEU A 38 -4.15 -13.32 2.12
N SER A 39 -3.31 -14.34 1.96
CA SER A 39 -3.70 -15.56 1.24
C SER A 39 -4.91 -16.26 1.87
N GLY A 40 -5.07 -16.17 3.20
CA GLY A 40 -6.26 -16.67 3.90
C GLY A 40 -7.53 -15.90 3.56
N LEU A 41 -7.45 -14.60 3.28
CA LEU A 41 -8.60 -13.79 2.86
C LEU A 41 -9.02 -14.16 1.43
N VAL A 42 -8.05 -14.24 0.52
CA VAL A 42 -8.30 -14.54 -0.90
C VAL A 42 -8.82 -15.98 -1.10
N SER A 43 -8.41 -16.93 -0.27
CA SER A 43 -8.90 -18.31 -0.37
C SER A 43 -10.37 -18.49 0.03
N HIS A 44 -10.93 -17.56 0.82
CA HIS A 44 -12.33 -17.62 1.27
C HIS A 44 -13.25 -16.68 0.50
N ARG A 45 -12.69 -15.69 -0.21
CA ARG A 45 -13.45 -14.66 -0.93
C ARG A 45 -12.73 -14.24 -2.19
N LYS A 46 -13.47 -14.20 -3.30
CA LYS A 46 -12.96 -13.68 -4.57
C LYS A 46 -12.56 -12.21 -4.39
N ALA A 47 -11.29 -11.91 -4.68
CA ALA A 47 -10.72 -10.58 -4.59
C ALA A 47 -9.83 -10.31 -5.80
N LEU A 48 -9.87 -9.08 -6.32
CA LEU A 48 -8.90 -8.60 -7.28
C LEU A 48 -7.67 -8.08 -6.54
N TRP A 49 -6.48 -8.51 -6.93
CA TRP A 49 -5.23 -7.98 -6.43
C TRP A 49 -4.58 -7.05 -7.45
N ILE A 50 -4.46 -5.77 -7.13
CA ILE A 50 -3.75 -4.78 -7.95
C ILE A 50 -2.37 -4.55 -7.35
N ALA A 51 -1.32 -4.70 -8.16
CA ALA A 51 0.05 -4.45 -7.71
C ALA A 51 0.91 -3.80 -8.78
N SER A 52 2.03 -3.20 -8.37
CA SER A 52 3.02 -2.67 -9.30
C SER A 52 3.67 -3.82 -10.09
N ALA A 53 3.91 -3.62 -11.38
CA ALA A 53 4.84 -4.46 -12.13
C ALA A 53 6.27 -4.07 -11.74
N MET A 54 7.05 -5.02 -11.22
CA MET A 54 8.36 -4.72 -10.61
C MET A 54 9.54 -5.25 -11.42
N SER A 55 9.31 -6.27 -12.26
CA SER A 55 10.29 -6.84 -13.17
C SER A 55 9.93 -6.53 -14.64
N GLU A 56 10.90 -6.70 -15.54
CA GLU A 56 10.64 -6.62 -16.99
C GLU A 56 9.57 -7.61 -17.43
N GLU A 57 9.53 -8.80 -16.81
CA GLU A 57 8.54 -9.82 -17.13
C GLU A 57 7.16 -9.48 -16.57
N ASP A 58 7.09 -8.86 -15.39
CA ASP A 58 5.83 -8.31 -14.85
C ASP A 58 5.27 -7.25 -15.81
N VAL A 59 6.12 -6.37 -16.35
CA VAL A 59 5.74 -5.36 -17.34
C VAL A 59 5.24 -6.00 -18.64
N ALA A 60 5.89 -7.07 -19.10
CA ALA A 60 5.44 -7.83 -20.27
C ALA A 60 4.07 -8.48 -20.04
N VAL A 61 3.82 -9.03 -18.84
CA VAL A 61 2.50 -9.56 -18.45
C VAL A 61 1.45 -8.46 -18.40
N ALA A 62 1.73 -7.36 -17.70
CA ALA A 62 0.82 -6.20 -17.59
C ALA A 62 0.45 -5.65 -18.98
N SER A 63 1.43 -5.52 -19.87
CA SER A 63 1.24 -5.04 -21.24
C SER A 63 0.38 -6.01 -22.06
N SER A 64 0.63 -7.32 -21.93
CA SER A 64 -0.14 -8.34 -22.66
C SER A 64 -1.59 -8.44 -22.19
N ALA A 65 -1.83 -8.20 -20.90
CA ALA A 65 -3.16 -8.22 -20.30
C ALA A 65 -3.97 -6.92 -20.55
N ALA A 66 -3.33 -5.85 -21.04
CA ALA A 66 -3.97 -4.57 -21.33
C ALA A 66 -4.78 -3.98 -20.15
N GLY A 67 -4.29 -4.18 -18.93
CA GLY A 67 -4.94 -3.71 -17.70
C GLY A 67 -6.17 -4.52 -17.29
N GLU A 68 -6.34 -5.73 -17.83
CA GLU A 68 -7.28 -6.73 -17.34
C GLU A 68 -6.61 -7.69 -16.34
N PRO A 69 -7.37 -8.29 -15.40
CA PRO A 69 -6.81 -9.27 -14.48
C PRO A 69 -6.34 -10.55 -15.18
N VAL A 70 -5.23 -11.11 -14.69
CA VAL A 70 -4.72 -12.43 -15.06
C VAL A 70 -4.96 -13.37 -13.88
N GLU A 71 -5.59 -14.50 -14.15
CA GLU A 71 -5.75 -15.56 -13.15
C GLU A 71 -4.43 -16.32 -12.99
N ILE A 72 -4.00 -16.49 -11.75
CA ILE A 72 -2.82 -17.29 -11.40
C ILE A 72 -3.15 -18.25 -10.26
N GLU A 73 -2.48 -19.39 -10.23
CA GLU A 73 -2.59 -20.35 -9.13
C GLU A 73 -1.26 -20.42 -8.37
N LEU A 74 -1.30 -20.19 -7.06
CA LEU A 74 -0.13 -20.24 -6.18
C LEU A 74 -0.48 -20.99 -4.89
N ASP A 75 0.27 -22.04 -4.59
CA ASP A 75 0.08 -22.89 -3.41
C ASP A 75 -1.39 -23.38 -3.24
N GLY A 76 -2.07 -23.68 -4.35
CA GLY A 76 -3.46 -24.14 -4.37
C GLY A 76 -4.51 -23.03 -4.14
N VAL A 77 -4.11 -21.76 -4.20
CA VAL A 77 -5.01 -20.60 -4.14
C VAL A 77 -5.01 -19.91 -5.51
N SER A 78 -6.19 -19.67 -6.06
CA SER A 78 -6.36 -18.86 -7.27
C SER A 78 -6.45 -17.37 -6.91
N TYR A 79 -5.73 -16.53 -7.67
CA TYR A 79 -5.73 -15.08 -7.52
C TYR A 79 -6.04 -14.44 -8.87
N ASP A 80 -6.97 -13.48 -8.87
CA ASP A 80 -7.11 -12.52 -9.97
C ASP A 80 -6.12 -11.38 -9.72
N VAL A 81 -5.09 -11.25 -10.57
CA VAL A 81 -4.02 -10.26 -10.39
C VAL A 81 -3.97 -9.30 -11.56
N CYS A 82 -3.99 -8.00 -11.27
CA CYS A 82 -3.75 -6.94 -12.25
C CYS A 82 -2.44 -6.21 -11.90
N LEU A 83 -1.43 -6.36 -12.76
CA LEU A 83 -0.17 -5.66 -12.63
C LEU A 83 -0.21 -4.30 -13.33
N VAL A 84 0.36 -3.28 -12.68
CA VAL A 84 0.40 -1.90 -13.18
C VAL A 84 1.84 -1.54 -13.52
N ALA A 85 2.09 -1.37 -14.82
CA ALA A 85 3.38 -0.91 -15.31
C ALA A 85 3.43 0.62 -15.32
N SER A 86 4.25 1.19 -14.43
CA SER A 86 4.64 2.60 -14.47
C SER A 86 5.89 2.79 -15.34
N ASP A 87 6.18 4.04 -15.71
CA ASP A 87 7.47 4.37 -16.32
C ASP A 87 8.63 3.89 -15.44
N SER A 88 9.64 3.27 -16.05
CA SER A 88 10.75 2.65 -15.32
C SER A 88 11.56 3.65 -14.49
N VAL A 89 11.73 4.88 -14.96
CA VAL A 89 12.44 5.94 -14.22
C VAL A 89 11.57 6.44 -13.08
N ALA A 90 10.26 6.57 -13.30
CA ALA A 90 9.32 6.90 -12.24
C ALA A 90 9.32 5.82 -11.14
N TYR A 91 9.31 4.54 -11.51
CA TYR A 91 9.35 3.42 -10.56
C TYR A 91 10.64 3.39 -9.74
N ASP A 92 11.79 3.59 -10.38
CA ASP A 92 13.08 3.69 -9.68
C ASP A 92 13.09 4.85 -8.67
N ARG A 93 12.66 6.04 -9.08
CA ARG A 93 12.52 7.21 -8.18
C ARG A 93 11.56 6.94 -7.03
N PHE A 94 10.43 6.34 -7.32
CA PHE A 94 9.44 5.93 -6.32
C PHE A 94 10.05 4.98 -5.27
N TYR A 95 10.69 3.89 -5.71
CA TYR A 95 11.09 2.80 -4.83
C TYR A 95 12.47 3.02 -4.18
N ASN A 96 13.44 3.44 -4.98
CA ASN A 96 14.86 3.55 -4.60
C ASN A 96 15.28 4.94 -4.13
N VAL A 97 14.43 5.97 -4.24
CA VAL A 97 14.72 7.32 -3.72
C VAL A 97 13.74 7.73 -2.62
N ILE A 98 12.43 7.50 -2.80
CA ILE A 98 11.42 7.95 -1.84
C ILE A 98 11.01 6.86 -0.84
N ALA A 99 10.48 5.72 -1.31
CA ALA A 99 9.85 4.75 -0.45
C ALA A 99 10.85 4.17 0.58
N ASN A 100 11.94 3.55 0.11
CA ASN A 100 12.88 2.86 1.01
C ASN A 100 13.89 3.79 1.69
N PRO A 101 14.49 4.79 1.03
CA PRO A 101 15.47 5.63 1.73
C PRO A 101 14.83 6.68 2.62
N ILE A 102 13.64 7.21 2.28
CA ILE A 102 13.02 8.31 3.02
C ILE A 102 11.91 7.80 3.93
N LEU A 103 10.82 7.26 3.37
CA LEU A 103 9.62 6.92 4.13
C LEU A 103 9.87 5.79 5.13
N TRP A 104 10.58 4.74 4.71
CA TRP A 104 10.95 3.64 5.61
C TRP A 104 11.85 4.15 6.76
N PHE A 105 12.88 4.94 6.48
CA PHE A 105 13.82 5.41 7.52
C PHE A 105 13.16 6.31 8.55
N ILE A 106 12.29 7.24 8.13
CA ILE A 106 11.56 8.14 9.04
C ILE A 106 10.66 7.36 9.99
N GLN A 107 10.01 6.33 9.47
CA GLN A 107 9.06 5.51 10.22
C GLN A 107 9.76 4.52 11.16
N HIS A 108 11.00 4.13 10.86
CA HIS A 108 11.82 3.27 11.71
C HIS A 108 12.79 4.03 12.64
N TYR A 109 12.73 5.36 12.69
CA TYR A 109 13.65 6.21 13.48
C TYR A 109 15.13 5.97 13.14
N LEU A 110 15.45 5.76 11.86
CA LEU A 110 16.81 5.42 11.42
C LEU A 110 17.65 6.63 11.00
N TRP A 111 17.09 7.84 11.03
CA TRP A 111 17.81 9.05 10.67
C TRP A 111 18.67 9.57 11.83
N ASP A 112 19.97 9.75 11.54
CA ASP A 112 20.82 10.62 12.34
C ASP A 112 20.59 12.07 11.91
N LEU A 113 19.70 12.76 12.61
CA LEU A 113 19.27 14.13 12.31
C LEU A 113 20.42 15.16 12.28
N SER A 114 21.59 14.82 12.83
CA SER A 114 22.77 15.68 12.74
C SER A 114 23.41 15.67 11.34
N ASN A 115 23.18 14.60 10.57
CA ASN A 115 23.86 14.33 9.30
C ASN A 115 22.90 14.10 8.13
N ALA A 116 21.65 13.69 8.39
CA ALA A 116 20.71 13.29 7.35
C ALA A 116 19.24 13.31 7.86
N PRO A 117 18.23 13.35 6.96
CA PRO A 117 18.34 13.37 5.50
C PRO A 117 18.79 14.71 4.94
N ASP A 118 19.54 14.66 3.84
CA ASP A 118 19.73 15.80 2.95
C ASP A 118 18.72 15.70 1.81
N ILE A 119 17.57 16.37 1.99
CA ILE A 119 16.51 16.42 0.97
C ILE A 119 16.89 17.49 -0.04
N ARG A 120 17.46 17.05 -1.15
CA ARG A 120 17.95 17.93 -2.22
C ARG A 120 16.95 17.91 -3.38
N ARG A 121 17.35 18.58 -4.45
CA ARG A 121 16.59 18.64 -5.70
C ARG A 121 16.24 17.25 -6.25
N THR A 122 17.14 16.27 -6.13
CA THR A 122 16.90 14.90 -6.60
C THR A 122 15.72 14.26 -5.90
N GLU A 123 15.64 14.39 -4.57
CA GLU A 123 14.54 13.82 -3.78
C GLU A 123 13.23 14.57 -4.06
N VAL A 124 13.27 15.89 -4.26
CA VAL A 124 12.09 16.69 -4.71
C VAL A 124 11.59 16.26 -6.08
N GLU A 125 12.48 16.07 -7.05
CA GLU A 125 12.11 15.57 -8.37
C GLU A 125 11.56 14.14 -8.28
N ALA A 126 12.14 13.28 -7.43
CA ALA A 126 11.67 11.91 -7.23
C ALA A 126 10.30 11.82 -6.54
N TRP A 127 9.96 12.78 -5.67
CA TRP A 127 8.61 12.90 -5.11
C TRP A 127 7.57 13.16 -6.21
N GLU A 128 7.81 14.18 -7.03
CA GLU A 128 6.87 14.62 -8.06
C GLU A 128 6.77 13.66 -9.26
N SER A 129 7.92 13.21 -9.77
CA SER A 129 8.01 12.42 -11.00
C SER A 129 8.22 10.92 -10.77
N GLY A 130 8.26 10.49 -9.51
CA GLY A 130 8.34 9.08 -9.13
C GLY A 130 7.19 8.70 -8.22
N TYR A 131 7.27 9.08 -6.94
CA TYR A 131 6.34 8.59 -5.92
C TYR A 131 4.87 8.88 -6.24
N LYS A 132 4.57 10.13 -6.61
CA LYS A 132 3.21 10.54 -7.01
C LYS A 132 2.75 9.92 -8.32
N VAL A 133 3.66 9.73 -9.28
CA VAL A 133 3.35 9.10 -10.58
C VAL A 133 2.93 7.64 -10.38
N VAL A 134 3.73 6.84 -9.67
CA VAL A 134 3.41 5.42 -9.43
C VAL A 134 2.11 5.28 -8.62
N ASN A 135 1.90 6.12 -7.61
CA ASN A 135 0.63 6.13 -6.87
C ASN A 135 -0.56 6.51 -7.76
N SER A 136 -0.37 7.43 -8.72
CA SER A 136 -1.38 7.82 -9.70
C SER A 136 -1.73 6.71 -10.68
N ASP A 137 -0.73 5.98 -11.18
CA ASP A 137 -0.96 4.85 -12.08
C ASP A 137 -1.76 3.75 -11.37
N ILE A 138 -1.38 3.42 -10.13
CA ILE A 138 -2.08 2.45 -9.29
C ILE A 138 -3.52 2.92 -9.00
N ALA A 139 -3.70 4.17 -8.58
CA ALA A 139 -5.03 4.73 -8.29
C ALA A 139 -5.94 4.71 -9.52
N ALA A 140 -5.41 5.05 -10.70
CA ALA A 140 -6.15 4.99 -11.95
C ALA A 140 -6.61 3.56 -12.28
N GLN A 141 -5.73 2.56 -12.12
CA GLN A 141 -6.10 1.17 -12.33
C GLN A 141 -7.15 0.69 -11.30
N VAL A 142 -7.04 1.10 -10.04
CA VAL A 142 -8.06 0.81 -9.01
C VAL A 142 -9.41 1.35 -9.46
N VAL A 143 -9.49 2.64 -9.80
CA VAL A 143 -10.74 3.29 -10.23
C VAL A 143 -11.35 2.60 -11.45
N LYS A 144 -10.54 2.28 -12.47
CA LYS A 144 -10.98 1.50 -13.64
C LYS A 144 -11.56 0.15 -13.22
N SER A 145 -10.88 -0.57 -12.34
CA SER A 145 -11.27 -1.93 -11.94
C SER A 145 -12.55 -1.99 -11.13
N ILE A 146 -12.89 -0.90 -10.41
CA ILE A 146 -14.13 -0.82 -9.62
C ILE A 146 -15.26 -0.10 -10.35
N GLU A 147 -15.07 0.34 -11.59
CA GLU A 147 -16.09 1.03 -12.37
C GLU A 147 -17.40 0.22 -12.47
N GLY A 148 -18.54 0.88 -12.29
CA GLY A 148 -19.86 0.24 -12.31
C GLY A 148 -20.21 -0.62 -11.09
N GLN A 149 -19.27 -0.85 -10.15
CA GLN A 149 -19.54 -1.58 -8.91
C GLN A 149 -20.23 -0.70 -7.87
N THR A 150 -21.20 -1.25 -7.15
CA THR A 150 -21.87 -0.59 -6.01
C THR A 150 -21.16 -0.91 -4.69
N ASP A 151 -20.89 0.12 -3.88
CA ASP A 151 -20.19 0.02 -2.58
C ASP A 151 -18.90 -0.85 -2.61
N PRO A 152 -17.95 -0.61 -3.55
CA PRO A 152 -16.75 -1.43 -3.63
C PRO A 152 -15.88 -1.24 -2.37
N VAL A 153 -15.22 -2.31 -1.94
CA VAL A 153 -14.25 -2.28 -0.83
C VAL A 153 -12.85 -2.31 -1.42
N VAL A 154 -12.04 -1.31 -1.09
CA VAL A 154 -10.63 -1.23 -1.50
C VAL A 154 -9.75 -1.24 -0.25
N MET A 155 -8.86 -2.22 -0.18
CA MET A 155 -7.87 -2.38 0.89
C MET A 155 -6.48 -2.08 0.34
N LEU A 156 -5.94 -0.91 0.69
CA LEU A 156 -4.60 -0.50 0.34
C LEU A 156 -3.61 -0.89 1.42
N HIS A 157 -2.42 -1.32 1.01
CA HIS A 157 -1.40 -1.82 1.90
C HIS A 157 -0.06 -1.13 1.70
N ASP A 158 0.45 -0.67 2.84
CA ASP A 158 1.83 -0.25 3.11
C ASP A 158 2.26 1.13 2.59
N TYR A 159 3.38 1.61 3.14
CA TYR A 159 3.92 2.98 2.95
C TYR A 159 4.25 3.37 1.51
N HIS A 160 4.23 2.41 0.61
CA HIS A 160 4.37 2.61 -0.82
C HIS A 160 3.21 3.43 -1.41
N LEU A 161 2.02 3.37 -0.82
CA LEU A 161 0.79 3.84 -1.47
C LEU A 161 0.14 5.04 -0.76
N TYR A 162 0.90 5.87 -0.05
CA TYR A 162 0.30 6.92 0.79
C TYR A 162 -0.48 8.00 0.03
N THR A 163 -0.17 8.26 -1.25
CA THR A 163 -0.87 9.30 -2.02
C THR A 163 -2.02 8.77 -2.87
N ALA A 164 -2.13 7.45 -3.07
CA ALA A 164 -3.19 6.83 -3.86
C ALA A 164 -4.64 6.99 -3.31
N PRO A 165 -4.93 6.86 -1.99
CA PRO A 165 -6.30 6.87 -1.50
C PRO A 165 -7.07 8.16 -1.80
N GLY A 166 -6.41 9.32 -1.70
CA GLY A 166 -6.99 10.62 -2.03
C GLY A 166 -7.46 10.71 -3.48
N GLN A 167 -6.69 10.15 -4.42
CA GLN A 167 -7.05 10.12 -5.84
C GLN A 167 -8.21 9.15 -6.12
N ILE A 168 -8.24 8.01 -5.42
CA ILE A 168 -9.34 7.04 -5.52
C ILE A 168 -10.62 7.66 -4.98
N ARG A 169 -10.59 8.24 -3.77
CA ARG A 169 -11.75 8.87 -3.13
C ARG A 169 -12.33 10.02 -3.97
N ALA A 170 -11.48 10.80 -4.61
CA ALA A 170 -11.91 11.91 -5.47
C ALA A 170 -12.77 11.44 -6.65
N GLN A 171 -12.49 10.25 -7.19
CA GLN A 171 -13.23 9.68 -8.31
C GLN A 171 -14.37 8.74 -7.87
N ARG A 172 -14.22 8.11 -6.69
CA ARG A 172 -15.16 7.14 -6.11
C ARG A 172 -15.47 7.48 -4.65
N PRO A 173 -16.27 8.55 -4.42
CA PRO A 173 -16.66 8.96 -3.07
C PRO A 173 -17.47 7.90 -2.32
N ASP A 174 -18.12 6.97 -3.03
CA ASP A 174 -18.92 5.86 -2.51
C ASP A 174 -18.10 4.62 -2.09
N ALA A 175 -16.83 4.51 -2.51
CA ALA A 175 -16.01 3.36 -2.18
C ALA A 175 -15.70 3.30 -0.68
N PHE A 176 -15.72 2.11 -0.09
CA PHE A 176 -15.19 1.93 1.26
C PHE A 176 -13.68 1.71 1.15
N LEU A 177 -12.89 2.64 1.70
CA LEU A 177 -11.44 2.62 1.62
C LEU A 177 -10.82 2.27 2.98
N GLN A 178 -10.00 1.24 3.00
CA GLN A 178 -9.17 0.89 4.15
C GLN A 178 -7.70 0.97 3.75
N PHE A 179 -6.89 1.61 4.59
CA PHE A 179 -5.44 1.56 4.48
C PHE A 179 -4.86 0.75 5.63
N PHE A 180 -3.87 -0.10 5.38
CA PHE A 180 -3.14 -0.79 6.44
C PHE A 180 -1.63 -0.57 6.29
N VAL A 181 -0.99 -0.04 7.32
CA VAL A 181 0.46 0.21 7.36
C VAL A 181 1.16 -0.95 8.07
N HIS A 182 2.08 -1.62 7.37
CA HIS A 182 2.76 -2.82 7.89
C HIS A 182 4.06 -2.51 8.64
N ILE A 183 4.51 -1.27 8.55
CA ILE A 183 5.69 -0.77 9.25
C ILE A 183 5.29 0.08 10.46
N PRO A 184 6.21 0.41 11.37
CA PRO A 184 5.92 1.32 12.47
C PRO A 184 5.40 2.67 11.96
N TRP A 185 4.54 3.32 12.73
CA TRP A 185 4.26 4.74 12.53
C TRP A 185 5.02 5.55 13.58
N SER A 186 5.88 6.47 13.14
CA SER A 186 6.72 7.27 14.03
C SER A 186 6.00 8.50 14.59
N GLN A 187 6.58 9.10 15.63
CA GLN A 187 6.08 10.29 16.32
C GLN A 187 6.24 11.56 15.45
N PRO A 188 5.50 12.65 15.77
CA PRO A 188 5.46 13.86 14.94
C PRO A 188 6.82 14.42 14.56
N ASP A 189 7.78 14.47 15.48
CA ASP A 189 9.11 15.05 15.23
C ASP A 189 9.88 14.30 14.14
N SER A 190 9.72 12.97 14.05
CA SER A 190 10.32 12.17 12.98
C SER A 190 9.75 12.58 11.61
N TRP A 191 8.44 12.87 11.55
CA TRP A 191 7.79 13.32 10.32
C TRP A 191 8.21 14.74 9.94
N ARG A 192 8.41 15.65 10.90
CA ARG A 192 8.79 17.08 10.65
C ARG A 192 10.07 17.25 9.82
N VAL A 193 10.86 16.20 9.70
CA VAL A 193 12.01 16.09 8.79
C VAL A 193 11.62 16.24 7.31
N LEU A 194 10.42 15.79 6.93
CA LEU A 194 9.92 15.91 5.56
C LEU A 194 9.50 17.36 5.23
N PRO A 195 9.62 17.78 3.95
CA PRO A 195 9.03 19.01 3.47
C PRO A 195 7.54 19.07 3.83
N ASN A 196 7.08 20.26 4.23
CA ASN A 196 5.70 20.43 4.69
C ASN A 196 4.68 19.98 3.65
N SER A 197 4.91 20.30 2.36
CA SER A 197 4.04 19.90 1.26
C SER A 197 3.90 18.39 1.12
N TRP A 198 4.98 17.62 1.29
CA TRP A 198 4.91 16.16 1.18
C TRP A 198 4.10 15.57 2.34
N ARG A 199 4.31 16.09 3.55
CA ARG A 199 3.51 15.68 4.72
C ARG A 199 2.03 15.97 4.47
N GLU A 200 1.69 17.17 4.07
CA GLU A 200 0.30 17.56 3.81
C GLU A 200 -0.33 16.65 2.76
N GLU A 201 0.36 16.34 1.66
CA GLU A 201 -0.11 15.41 0.63
C GLU A 201 -0.34 13.99 1.18
N ILE A 202 0.61 13.45 1.95
CA ILE A 202 0.51 12.13 2.58
C ILE A 202 -0.67 12.06 3.54
N TYR A 203 -0.74 12.98 4.51
CA TYR A 203 -1.76 12.94 5.55
C TYR A 203 -3.15 13.22 4.97
N THR A 204 -3.29 14.16 4.03
CA THR A 204 -4.55 14.44 3.35
C THR A 204 -5.05 13.21 2.60
N SER A 205 -4.16 12.52 1.87
CA SER A 205 -4.52 11.31 1.14
C SER A 205 -4.84 10.15 2.08
N MET A 206 -4.06 9.94 3.14
CA MET A 206 -4.35 8.93 4.17
C MET A 206 -5.71 9.14 4.83
N LEU A 207 -6.09 10.39 5.11
CA LEU A 207 -7.40 10.76 5.67
C LEU A 207 -8.56 10.64 4.66
N ALA A 208 -8.30 10.28 3.39
CA ALA A 208 -9.33 9.90 2.43
C ALA A 208 -9.89 8.49 2.69
N ASN A 209 -9.21 7.68 3.52
CA ASN A 209 -9.69 6.38 3.96
C ASN A 209 -10.82 6.49 4.99
N ASP A 210 -11.61 5.43 5.14
CA ASP A 210 -12.62 5.28 6.21
C ASP A 210 -12.00 4.62 7.45
N ILE A 211 -11.05 3.70 7.23
CA ILE A 211 -10.26 3.04 8.29
C ILE A 211 -8.78 3.07 7.94
N ILE A 212 -7.94 3.44 8.92
CA ILE A 212 -6.49 3.30 8.86
C ILE A 212 -6.06 2.29 9.94
N GLY A 213 -5.49 1.18 9.49
CA GLY A 213 -5.04 0.06 10.30
C GLY A 213 -3.53 0.06 10.53
N PHE A 214 -3.14 -0.36 11.73
CA PHE A 214 -1.77 -0.59 12.15
C PHE A 214 -1.66 -1.90 12.93
N HIS A 215 -0.44 -2.41 13.13
CA HIS A 215 -0.23 -3.61 13.96
C HIS A 215 -0.43 -3.39 15.46
N THR A 216 -0.16 -2.19 15.98
CA THR A 216 -0.13 -1.95 17.43
C THR A 216 -0.88 -0.68 17.80
N THR A 217 -1.40 -0.64 19.03
CA THR A 217 -2.02 0.55 19.60
C THR A 217 -1.04 1.72 19.73
N ALA A 218 0.26 1.45 19.88
CA ALA A 218 1.30 2.48 19.90
C ALA A 218 1.38 3.21 18.55
N TYR A 219 1.34 2.49 17.44
CA TYR A 219 1.35 3.09 16.10
C TYR A 219 0.06 3.88 15.82
N CYS A 220 -1.09 3.37 16.26
CA CYS A 220 -2.34 4.13 16.23
C CYS A 220 -2.21 5.46 16.97
N ARG A 221 -1.70 5.45 18.20
CA ARG A 221 -1.49 6.68 18.99
C ARG A 221 -0.53 7.64 18.31
N ASN A 222 0.55 7.15 17.71
CA ASN A 222 1.49 7.99 16.98
C ASN A 222 0.83 8.64 15.75
N PHE A 223 0.03 7.91 14.98
CA PHE A 223 -0.72 8.47 13.84
C PHE A 223 -1.69 9.56 14.29
N LEU A 224 -2.50 9.29 15.31
CA LEU A 224 -3.43 10.26 15.89
C LEU A 224 -2.69 11.52 16.40
N GLN A 225 -1.55 11.32 17.07
CA GLN A 225 -0.71 12.42 17.54
C GLN A 225 -0.17 13.27 16.39
N CYS A 226 0.20 12.64 15.28
CA CYS A 226 0.64 13.33 14.07
C CYS A 226 -0.50 14.11 13.41
N CYS A 227 -1.71 13.55 13.31
CA CYS A 227 -2.87 14.29 12.80
C CYS A 227 -3.16 15.54 13.63
N ARG A 228 -3.05 15.44 14.97
CA ARG A 228 -3.23 16.60 15.86
C ARG A 228 -2.12 17.66 15.69
N GLU A 229 -0.85 17.26 15.63
CA GLU A 229 0.27 18.21 15.71
C GLU A 229 0.81 18.70 14.36
N LEU A 230 0.64 17.90 13.30
CA LEU A 230 1.16 18.21 11.97
C LEU A 230 0.08 18.78 11.06
N MET A 231 -1.17 18.39 11.29
CA MET A 231 -2.33 18.81 10.48
C MET A 231 -3.33 19.66 11.27
N GLU A 232 -3.10 19.86 12.58
CA GLU A 232 -3.96 20.66 13.46
C GLU A 232 -5.42 20.16 13.50
N LEU A 233 -5.61 18.84 13.34
CA LEU A 233 -6.94 18.23 13.29
C LEU A 233 -7.45 17.82 14.67
N GLU A 234 -8.78 17.80 14.79
CA GLU A 234 -9.45 17.24 15.96
C GLU A 234 -9.32 15.71 15.97
N VAL A 235 -9.03 15.19 17.16
CA VAL A 235 -8.82 13.76 17.40
C VAL A 235 -9.66 13.31 18.57
N ASP A 236 -10.48 12.30 18.35
CA ASP A 236 -11.16 11.55 19.40
C ASP A 236 -10.22 10.42 19.87
N TRP A 237 -9.57 10.66 21.01
CA TRP A 237 -8.61 9.73 21.60
C TRP A 237 -9.25 8.48 22.20
N GLU A 238 -10.51 8.59 22.64
CA GLU A 238 -11.24 7.48 23.26
C GLU A 238 -11.72 6.51 22.19
N ARG A 239 -12.32 7.03 21.12
CA ARG A 239 -12.80 6.23 19.98
C ARG A 239 -11.68 5.86 19.01
N GLY A 240 -10.54 6.56 19.08
CA GLY A 240 -9.41 6.39 18.17
C GLY A 240 -9.80 6.81 16.75
N ALA A 241 -10.19 8.07 16.58
CA ALA A 241 -10.64 8.61 15.31
C ALA A 241 -10.10 10.03 15.07
N VAL A 242 -9.98 10.40 13.79
CA VAL A 242 -9.64 11.76 13.34
C VAL A 242 -10.85 12.36 12.66
N ILE A 243 -11.17 13.61 12.99
CA ILE A 243 -12.23 14.37 12.33
C ILE A 243 -11.59 15.21 11.22
N HIS A 244 -11.99 14.97 9.97
CA HIS A 244 -11.48 15.71 8.82
C HIS A 244 -12.63 16.08 7.89
N GLY A 245 -13.00 17.37 7.91
CA GLY A 245 -14.22 17.85 7.26
C GLY A 245 -15.47 17.29 7.93
N ASP A 246 -16.34 16.66 7.14
CA ASP A 246 -17.56 15.98 7.57
C ASP A 246 -17.35 14.47 7.84
N ARG A 247 -16.12 13.98 7.74
CA ARG A 247 -15.78 12.56 7.86
C ARG A 247 -15.09 12.26 9.19
N GLU A 248 -15.49 11.12 9.78
CA GLU A 248 -14.80 10.48 10.90
C GLU A 248 -13.96 9.32 10.34
N ILE A 249 -12.64 9.40 10.51
CA ILE A 249 -11.69 8.37 10.03
C ILE A 249 -11.22 7.55 11.24
N TRP A 250 -11.50 6.25 11.22
CA TRP A 250 -11.18 5.37 12.34
C TRP A 250 -9.73 4.87 12.25
N VAL A 251 -9.01 4.92 13.36
CA VAL A 251 -7.64 4.43 13.47
C VAL A 251 -7.61 3.20 14.37
N ARG A 252 -7.12 2.06 13.85
CA ARG A 252 -7.32 0.76 14.49
C ARG A 252 -6.06 -0.09 14.55
N ALA A 253 -5.90 -0.82 15.64
CA ALA A 253 -4.85 -1.82 15.78
C ALA A 253 -5.40 -3.20 15.41
N TYR A 254 -4.86 -3.82 14.37
CA TYR A 254 -5.11 -5.21 14.01
C TYR A 254 -3.77 -5.96 14.06
N PRO A 255 -3.45 -6.65 15.17
CA PRO A 255 -2.22 -7.43 15.25
C PRO A 255 -2.27 -8.55 14.23
N LEU A 256 -1.26 -8.64 13.37
CA LEU A 256 -1.13 -9.71 12.39
C LEU A 256 -0.46 -10.90 13.07
N SER A 257 -1.22 -11.97 13.26
CA SER A 257 -0.69 -13.25 13.74
C SER A 257 -0.02 -14.00 12.60
N ILE A 258 1.00 -14.79 12.92
CA ILE A 258 1.58 -15.75 11.97
C ILE A 258 0.61 -16.93 11.85
N ASP A 259 0.45 -17.46 10.64
CA ASP A 259 -0.18 -18.77 10.43
C ASP A 259 0.74 -19.85 11.02
N ALA A 260 0.55 -20.12 12.32
CA ALA A 260 1.38 -21.04 13.08
C ALA A 260 1.35 -22.44 12.45
N ASP A 261 0.17 -22.90 12.00
CA ASP A 261 -0.01 -24.23 11.41
C ASP A 261 0.76 -24.39 10.09
N ARG A 262 0.83 -23.33 9.28
CA ARG A 262 1.67 -23.32 8.08
C ARG A 262 3.15 -23.31 8.42
N MET A 263 3.55 -22.57 9.46
CA MET A 263 4.95 -22.51 9.90
C MET A 263 5.42 -23.86 10.47
N PHE A 264 4.56 -24.56 11.23
CA PHE A 264 4.85 -25.91 11.71
C PHE A 264 4.96 -26.93 10.58
N ARG A 265 4.06 -26.90 9.59
CA ARG A 265 4.12 -27.79 8.42
C ARG A 265 5.39 -27.62 7.60
N ALA A 266 5.88 -26.37 7.44
CA ALA A 266 7.14 -26.11 6.76
C ALA A 266 8.35 -26.65 7.55
N ALA A 267 8.32 -26.55 8.88
CA ALA A 267 9.38 -27.06 9.75
C ALA A 267 9.41 -28.60 9.83
N GLU A 268 8.28 -29.28 9.59
CA GLU A 268 8.21 -30.75 9.50
C GLU A 268 8.63 -31.30 8.13
N SER A 269 8.81 -30.43 7.13
CA SER A 269 9.20 -30.79 5.77
C SER A 269 10.70 -30.63 5.45
N GLU A 270 11.51 -30.22 6.43
CA GLU A 270 12.99 -30.29 6.43
C GLU A 270 13.49 -31.56 7.15
#